data_AF-A0A497SJ42-F1
#
_entry.id   AF-A0A497SJ42-F1
#
_cell.length_a   1.000
_cell.length_b   1.000
_cell.length_c   1.000
_cell.angle_alpha   90.00
_cell.angle_beta   90.00
_cell.angle_gamma   90.00
#
_symmetry.space_group_name_H-M   'P 1'
#
loop_
_entity.id
_entity.type
_entity.pdbx_description
1 polymer ?
#
loop_
_entity_poly.entity_id
_entity_poly.type
_entity_poly.pdbx_seq_one_letter_code
_entity_poly.pdbx_strand_id
1 'polypeptide(L)'
;MPRKTPGWETYNSKVEKAIISETFINGLNKSPQKLPLSSAARNELEQIFSICSNRQFRVVLVEDYGDYKVFIQTPDGKSECDFYVWYAKFVDKKLAEFKVPTHDDLAKWYNRLKELSDRFEEYLINAVLRLIRDRESVKNIVERYFSELGENLKLDASKFLSTLKWIALQEDTNYPPPKRMGSKYTLAVYALLEAGFNMSEIRRIIKF
;
A
#
# COMPACT_ATOMS: atom_id res chain seq x y z
N MET A 1 -7.61 -1.49 -28.40
CA MET A 1 -6.13 -1.44 -28.21
C MET A 1 -5.76 -2.52 -27.22
N PRO A 2 -4.76 -3.38 -27.48
CA PRO A 2 -4.28 -4.33 -26.49
C PRO A 2 -3.80 -3.59 -25.24
N ARG A 3 -4.16 -4.08 -24.05
CA ARG A 3 -3.75 -3.50 -22.77
C ARG A 3 -2.23 -3.62 -22.68
N LYS A 4 -1.51 -2.50 -22.57
CA LYS A 4 -0.07 -2.50 -22.38
C LYS A 4 0.25 -3.26 -21.09
N THR A 5 1.16 -4.23 -21.16
CA THR A 5 1.64 -4.98 -20.00
C THR A 5 2.16 -4.00 -18.93
N PRO A 6 1.69 -4.09 -17.67
CA PRO A 6 2.20 -3.26 -16.59
C PRO A 6 3.71 -3.43 -16.40
N GLY A 7 4.43 -2.33 -16.17
CA GLY A 7 5.89 -2.36 -16.06
C GLY A 7 6.42 -3.26 -14.94
N TRP A 8 5.68 -3.39 -13.83
CA TRP A 8 6.04 -4.26 -12.72
C TRP A 8 6.08 -5.75 -13.07
N GLU A 9 5.36 -6.20 -14.10
CA GLU A 9 5.37 -7.62 -14.49
C GLU A 9 6.77 -8.08 -14.92
N THR A 10 7.58 -7.17 -15.47
CA THR A 10 8.97 -7.45 -15.86
C THR A 10 9.89 -7.75 -14.67
N TYR A 11 9.45 -7.42 -13.44
CA TYR A 11 10.19 -7.63 -12.20
C TYR A 11 9.75 -8.86 -11.42
N ASN A 12 8.64 -9.51 -11.80
CA ASN A 12 8.05 -10.65 -11.07
C ASN A 12 9.12 -11.67 -10.65
N SER A 13 9.88 -12.22 -11.60
CA SER A 13 10.89 -13.26 -11.31
C SER A 13 12.04 -12.77 -10.42
N LYS A 14 12.43 -11.49 -10.54
CA LYS A 14 13.50 -10.92 -9.70
C LYS A 14 13.02 -10.68 -8.27
N VAL A 15 11.80 -10.19 -8.12
CA VAL A 15 11.16 -9.97 -6.81
C VAL A 15 10.90 -11.29 -6.12
N GLU A 16 10.33 -12.26 -6.84
CA GLU A 16 10.11 -13.62 -6.34
C GLU A 16 11.41 -14.24 -5.81
N LYS A 17 12.48 -14.20 -6.63
CA LYS A 17 13.79 -14.70 -6.23
C LYS A 17 14.32 -13.99 -4.98
N ALA A 18 14.15 -12.67 -4.90
CA ALA A 18 14.59 -11.89 -3.75
C ALA A 18 13.84 -12.28 -2.47
N ILE A 19 12.52 -12.53 -2.57
CA ILE A 19 11.69 -12.96 -1.45
C ILE A 19 12.06 -14.38 -1.00
N ILE A 20 12.12 -15.34 -1.93
CA ILE A 20 12.40 -16.75 -1.63
C ILE A 20 13.81 -16.93 -1.09
N SER A 21 14.80 -16.22 -1.65
CA SER A 21 16.20 -16.31 -1.24
C SER A 21 16.56 -15.38 -0.09
N GLU A 22 15.59 -14.63 0.45
CA GLU A 22 15.77 -13.63 1.51
C GLU A 22 16.89 -12.60 1.23
N THR A 23 17.12 -12.26 -0.04
CA THR A 23 18.16 -11.29 -0.45
C THR A 23 17.67 -9.84 -0.45
N PHE A 24 16.45 -9.60 0.04
CA PHE A 24 15.90 -8.26 0.21
C PHE A 24 16.57 -7.50 1.37
N ILE A 25 16.50 -6.18 1.32
CA ILE A 25 16.99 -5.30 2.39
C ILE A 25 15.94 -5.24 3.50
N ASN A 26 16.35 -5.43 4.75
CA ASN A 26 15.44 -5.22 5.89
C ASN A 26 15.29 -3.71 6.19
N GLY A 27 14.13 -3.16 5.84
CA GLY A 27 13.77 -1.75 6.05
C GLY A 27 12.85 -1.51 7.24
N LEU A 28 12.50 -2.52 8.04
CA LEU A 28 11.46 -2.42 9.08
C LEU A 28 11.72 -1.31 10.10
N ASN A 29 12.94 -1.21 10.61
CA ASN A 29 13.33 -0.18 11.59
C ASN A 29 13.34 1.24 11.03
N LYS A 30 13.32 1.36 9.70
CA LYS A 30 13.35 2.63 8.97
C LYS A 30 11.98 2.98 8.38
N SER A 31 11.05 2.02 8.34
CA SER A 31 9.71 2.21 7.81
C SER A 31 8.99 3.30 8.63
N PRO A 32 8.44 4.33 7.98
CA PRO A 32 7.73 5.39 8.68
C PRO A 32 6.50 4.81 9.39
N GLN A 33 6.48 4.93 10.72
CA GLN A 33 5.33 4.54 11.54
C GLN A 33 4.14 5.46 11.27
N LYS A 34 4.42 6.76 11.18
CA LYS A 34 3.49 7.81 10.77
C LYS A 34 3.83 8.21 9.33
N LEU A 35 2.85 8.41 8.46
CA LEU A 35 3.16 8.87 7.10
C LEU A 35 3.81 10.28 7.18
N PRO A 36 4.87 10.54 6.40
CA PRO A 36 5.33 11.90 6.17
C PRO A 36 4.19 12.78 5.62
N LEU A 37 4.35 14.10 5.77
CA LEU A 37 3.50 15.04 5.03
C LEU A 37 3.61 14.74 3.53
N SER A 38 2.51 14.82 2.79
CA SER A 38 2.54 14.41 1.38
C SER A 38 3.46 15.26 0.50
N SER A 39 3.69 16.54 0.82
CA SER A 39 4.70 17.37 0.17
C SER A 39 6.15 16.99 0.51
N ALA A 40 6.38 16.27 1.62
CA ALA A 40 7.70 15.85 2.09
C ALA A 40 8.01 14.38 1.80
N ALA A 41 7.00 13.56 1.47
CA ALA A 41 7.12 12.11 1.30
C ALA A 41 8.29 11.68 0.42
N ARG A 42 8.47 12.32 -0.75
CA ARG A 42 9.58 12.02 -1.66
C ARG A 42 10.94 12.25 -1.00
N ASN A 43 11.13 13.37 -0.32
CA ASN A 43 12.41 13.73 0.30
C ASN A 43 12.72 12.82 1.49
N GLU A 44 11.73 12.51 2.32
CA GLU A 44 11.91 11.63 3.46
C GLU A 44 12.24 10.20 3.00
N LEU A 45 11.51 9.67 2.01
CA LEU A 45 11.81 8.34 1.48
C LEU A 45 13.13 8.29 0.71
N GLU A 46 13.57 9.38 0.10
CA GLU A 46 14.91 9.48 -0.46
C GLU A 46 15.98 9.38 0.62
N GLN A 47 15.84 10.08 1.73
CA GLN A 47 16.78 9.99 2.85
C GLN A 47 16.83 8.59 3.46
N ILE A 48 15.68 7.91 3.53
CA ILE A 48 15.57 6.62 4.21
C ILE A 48 16.00 5.44 3.31
N PHE A 49 15.55 5.45 2.06
CA PHE A 49 15.65 4.32 1.13
C PHE A 49 16.36 4.67 -0.19
N SER A 50 16.79 5.92 -0.39
CA SER A 50 17.47 6.37 -1.61
C SER A 50 16.67 6.05 -2.88
N ILE A 51 15.36 6.30 -2.84
CA ILE A 51 14.42 5.93 -3.91
C ILE A 51 14.68 6.66 -5.23
N CYS A 52 15.29 7.84 -5.22
CA CYS A 52 15.66 8.62 -6.39
C CYS A 52 17.14 8.42 -6.76
N SER A 53 18.06 8.52 -5.79
CA SER A 53 19.50 8.51 -6.08
C SER A 53 20.08 7.11 -6.35
N ASN A 54 19.52 6.06 -5.72
CA ASN A 54 19.93 4.68 -5.93
C ASN A 54 18.87 3.91 -6.73
N ARG A 55 19.04 3.89 -8.05
CA ARG A 55 18.15 3.21 -9.00
C ARG A 55 18.65 1.80 -9.38
N GLN A 56 19.51 1.18 -8.57
CA GLN A 56 19.79 -0.24 -8.71
C GLN A 56 18.58 -1.08 -8.31
N PHE A 57 18.47 -2.29 -8.88
CA PHE A 57 17.41 -3.21 -8.51
C PHE A 57 17.53 -3.59 -7.04
N ARG A 58 16.50 -3.28 -6.27
CA ARG A 58 16.43 -3.54 -4.83
C ARG A 58 15.01 -3.90 -4.46
N VAL A 59 14.88 -4.83 -3.53
CA VAL A 59 13.63 -5.16 -2.85
C VAL A 59 13.86 -4.86 -1.38
N VAL A 60 12.98 -4.08 -0.76
CA VAL A 60 13.11 -3.67 0.64
C VAL A 60 11.85 -4.10 1.38
N LEU A 61 12.03 -4.90 2.45
CA LEU A 61 10.96 -5.29 3.36
C LEU A 61 10.59 -4.09 4.24
N VAL A 62 9.33 -3.68 4.20
CA VAL A 62 8.86 -2.46 4.87
C VAL A 62 7.75 -2.72 5.90
N GLU A 63 7.05 -3.85 5.82
CA GLU A 63 6.09 -4.32 6.84
C GLU A 63 6.18 -5.84 6.96
N ASP A 64 6.11 -6.37 8.17
CA ASP A 64 6.14 -7.81 8.44
C ASP A 64 5.08 -8.17 9.50
N TYR A 65 4.12 -8.99 9.09
CA TYR A 65 3.05 -9.56 9.92
C TYR A 65 3.17 -11.08 10.04
N GLY A 66 4.37 -11.64 9.82
CA GLY A 66 4.62 -13.07 9.80
C GLY A 66 4.25 -13.68 8.44
N ASP A 67 2.98 -14.05 8.29
CA ASP A 67 2.46 -14.69 7.07
C ASP A 67 2.16 -13.69 5.95
N TYR A 68 2.22 -12.39 6.23
CA TYR A 68 1.99 -11.32 5.26
C TYR A 68 3.10 -10.29 5.37
N LYS A 69 3.70 -9.92 4.23
CA LYS A 69 4.79 -8.95 4.17
C LYS A 69 4.52 -7.92 3.07
N VAL A 70 4.96 -6.69 3.30
CA VAL A 70 4.93 -5.61 2.29
C VAL A 70 6.36 -5.23 1.93
N PHE A 71 6.60 -5.08 0.64
CA PHE A 71 7.88 -4.68 0.08
C PHE A 71 7.73 -3.45 -0.80
N ILE A 72 8.80 -2.67 -0.92
CA ILE A 72 8.99 -1.74 -2.02
C ILE A 72 10.10 -2.23 -2.94
N GLN A 73 9.96 -1.98 -4.23
CA GLN A 73 10.93 -2.37 -5.24
C GLN A 73 11.34 -1.17 -6.10
N THR A 74 12.64 -0.93 -6.20
CA THR A 74 13.27 0.03 -7.12
C THR A 74 14.14 -0.73 -8.14
N PRO A 75 14.46 -0.17 -9.33
CA PRO A 75 13.91 1.06 -9.89
C PRO A 75 12.54 0.83 -10.54
N ASP A 76 12.17 1.76 -11.42
CA ASP A 76 10.97 1.85 -12.25
C ASP A 76 9.69 2.39 -11.61
N GLY A 77 8.76 2.70 -12.53
CA GLY A 77 7.45 3.24 -12.26
C GLY A 77 7.15 4.48 -13.11
N LYS A 78 6.29 5.37 -12.62
CA LYS A 78 5.77 6.55 -13.30
C LYS A 78 6.68 7.77 -13.20
N SER A 79 7.72 7.73 -12.37
CA SER A 79 8.67 8.83 -12.16
C SER A 79 10.09 8.32 -11.83
N GLU A 80 11.08 9.21 -11.89
CA GLU A 80 12.49 8.90 -11.57
C GLU A 80 12.70 8.45 -10.10
N CYS A 81 11.76 8.78 -9.22
CA CYS A 81 11.75 8.39 -7.81
C CYS A 81 10.76 7.27 -7.49
N ASP A 82 10.06 6.72 -8.49
CA ASP A 82 9.01 5.74 -8.25
C ASP A 82 9.57 4.40 -7.77
N PHE A 83 8.71 3.63 -7.13
CA PHE A 83 8.93 2.27 -6.69
C PHE A 83 7.61 1.50 -6.77
N TYR A 84 7.65 0.20 -6.99
CA TYR A 84 6.45 -0.64 -6.90
C TYR A 84 6.25 -1.14 -5.47
N VAL A 85 5.00 -1.09 -4.99
CA VAL A 85 4.60 -1.74 -3.74
C VAL A 85 4.19 -3.18 -4.05
N TRP A 86 4.74 -4.14 -3.32
CA TRP A 86 4.40 -5.55 -3.42
C TRP A 86 3.88 -6.05 -2.09
N TYR A 87 2.92 -6.97 -2.10
CA TYR A 87 2.69 -7.82 -0.94
C TYR A 87 3.10 -9.25 -1.24
N ALA A 88 3.41 -9.99 -0.18
CA ALA A 88 3.61 -11.43 -0.21
C ALA A 88 2.83 -12.10 0.91
N LYS A 89 2.23 -13.25 0.61
CA LYS A 89 1.59 -14.16 1.57
C LYS A 89 2.36 -15.46 1.66
N PHE A 90 2.46 -16.00 2.86
CA PHE A 90 3.15 -17.24 3.15
C PHE A 90 2.20 -18.24 3.77
N VAL A 91 2.25 -19.49 3.30
CA VAL A 91 1.55 -20.63 3.89
C VAL A 91 2.61 -21.66 4.23
N ASP A 92 2.65 -22.12 5.48
CA ASP A 92 3.70 -23.02 5.99
C ASP A 92 5.13 -22.55 5.68
N LYS A 93 5.35 -21.23 5.83
CA LYS A 93 6.61 -20.52 5.52
C LYS A 93 7.04 -20.55 4.05
N LYS A 94 6.18 -21.03 3.14
CA LYS A 94 6.42 -21.00 1.69
C LYS A 94 5.65 -19.84 1.06
N LEU A 95 6.28 -19.17 0.09
CA LEU A 95 5.65 -18.11 -0.68
C LEU A 95 4.45 -18.68 -1.45
N ALA A 96 3.25 -18.23 -1.09
CA ALA A 96 1.99 -18.72 -1.67
C ALA A 96 1.41 -17.74 -2.69
N GLU A 97 1.54 -16.44 -2.44
CA GLU A 97 1.07 -15.39 -3.34
C GLU A 97 1.98 -14.18 -3.19
N PHE A 98 2.33 -13.52 -4.29
CA PHE A 98 2.90 -12.17 -4.25
C PHE A 98 2.50 -11.41 -5.51
N LYS A 99 2.24 -10.11 -5.38
CA LYS A 99 1.97 -9.22 -6.51
C LYS A 99 1.99 -7.75 -6.11
N VAL A 100 2.02 -6.88 -7.11
CA VAL A 100 1.65 -5.47 -6.96
C VAL A 100 0.12 -5.39 -6.84
N PRO A 101 -0.44 -4.88 -5.73
CA PRO A 101 -1.88 -4.78 -5.56
C PRO A 101 -2.48 -3.75 -6.54
N THR A 102 -3.53 -4.14 -7.25
CA THR A 102 -4.30 -3.23 -8.10
C THR A 102 -5.37 -2.49 -7.29
N HIS A 103 -5.94 -1.42 -7.83
CA HIS A 103 -7.09 -0.76 -7.21
C HIS A 103 -8.28 -1.72 -7.00
N ASP A 104 -8.47 -2.69 -7.88
CA ASP A 104 -9.54 -3.69 -7.72
C ASP A 104 -9.25 -4.67 -6.59
N ASP A 105 -7.99 -5.09 -6.43
CA ASP A 105 -7.59 -5.96 -5.32
C ASP A 105 -7.84 -5.26 -3.98
N LEU A 106 -7.47 -3.99 -3.88
CA LEU A 106 -7.67 -3.19 -2.68
C LEU A 106 -9.14 -2.91 -2.40
N ALA A 107 -9.94 -2.63 -3.44
CA ALA A 107 -11.38 -2.42 -3.29
C ALA A 107 -12.09 -3.70 -2.83
N LYS A 108 -11.72 -4.85 -3.41
CA LYS A 108 -12.22 -6.15 -2.96
C LYS A 108 -11.84 -6.44 -1.52
N TRP A 109 -10.61 -6.13 -1.12
CA TRP A 109 -10.17 -6.32 0.27
C TRP A 109 -10.92 -5.37 1.22
N TYR A 110 -11.08 -4.11 0.85
CA TYR A 110 -11.86 -3.14 1.61
C TYR A 110 -13.30 -3.63 1.85
N ASN A 111 -14.00 -4.05 0.79
CA ASN A 111 -15.37 -4.56 0.91
C ASN A 111 -15.43 -5.85 1.73
N ARG A 112 -14.50 -6.80 1.52
CA ARG A 112 -14.39 -8.01 2.34
C ARG A 112 -14.25 -7.67 3.82
N LEU A 113 -13.42 -6.68 4.18
CA LEU A 113 -13.27 -6.28 5.59
C LEU A 113 -14.60 -5.78 6.16
N LYS A 114 -15.34 -4.94 5.42
CA LYS A 114 -16.66 -4.47 5.86
C LYS A 114 -17.65 -5.62 6.09
N GLU A 115 -17.61 -6.67 5.27
CA GLU A 115 -18.45 -7.86 5.43
C GLU A 115 -18.10 -8.72 6.66
N LEU A 116 -16.90 -8.57 7.24
CA LEU A 116 -16.45 -9.39 8.37
C LEU A 116 -16.89 -8.85 9.74
N SER A 117 -17.31 -7.59 9.84
CA SER A 117 -17.74 -6.98 11.10
C SER A 117 -18.46 -5.66 10.89
N ASP A 118 -19.56 -5.44 11.61
CA ASP A 118 -20.27 -4.15 11.68
C ASP A 118 -19.33 -2.99 12.06
N ARG A 119 -18.29 -3.26 12.86
CA ARG A 119 -17.29 -2.25 13.22
C ARG A 119 -16.45 -1.81 12.01
N PHE A 120 -16.12 -2.74 11.11
CA PHE A 120 -15.46 -2.38 9.85
C PHE A 120 -16.43 -1.69 8.91
N GLU A 121 -17.66 -2.16 8.84
CA GLU A 121 -18.72 -1.54 8.04
C GLU A 121 -18.88 -0.05 8.40
N GLU A 122 -18.90 0.26 9.70
CA GLU A 122 -19.06 1.62 10.23
C GLU A 122 -17.78 2.49 10.16
N TYR A 123 -16.60 1.95 10.50
CA TYR A 123 -15.40 2.77 10.75
C TYR A 123 -14.24 2.61 9.76
N LEU A 124 -14.31 1.69 8.78
CA LEU A 124 -13.16 1.45 7.90
C LEU A 124 -12.82 2.69 7.03
N ILE A 125 -13.81 3.47 6.61
CA ILE A 125 -13.56 4.75 5.91
C ILE A 125 -12.86 5.76 6.82
N ASN A 126 -13.24 5.84 8.10
CA ASN A 126 -12.59 6.71 9.07
C ASN A 126 -11.12 6.30 9.26
N ALA A 127 -10.84 4.99 9.32
CA ALA A 127 -9.49 4.47 9.37
C ALA A 127 -8.66 4.88 8.14
N VAL A 128 -9.22 4.77 6.92
CA VAL A 128 -8.58 5.22 5.68
C VAL A 128 -8.33 6.74 5.67
N LEU A 129 -9.29 7.54 6.15
CA LEU A 129 -9.14 8.98 6.30
C LEU A 129 -8.02 9.34 7.29
N ARG A 130 -7.98 8.69 8.46
CA ARG A 130 -6.91 8.92 9.44
C ARG A 130 -5.55 8.57 8.87
N LEU A 131 -5.45 7.48 8.10
CA LEU A 131 -4.21 7.05 7.47
C LEU A 131 -3.72 8.04 6.41
N ILE A 132 -4.56 8.39 5.44
CA ILE A 132 -4.12 9.13 4.24
C ILE A 132 -4.18 10.64 4.43
N ARG A 133 -5.26 11.16 5.05
CA ARG A 133 -5.45 12.59 5.24
C ARG A 133 -4.69 13.06 6.48
N ASP A 134 -4.91 12.39 7.60
CA ASP A 134 -4.37 12.82 8.90
C ASP A 134 -2.98 12.24 9.19
N ARG A 135 -2.49 11.39 8.26
CA ARG A 135 -1.17 10.77 8.28
C ARG A 135 -0.93 9.91 9.51
N GLU A 136 -1.96 9.42 10.18
CA GLU A 136 -1.85 8.69 11.43
C GLU A 136 -1.24 7.29 11.24
N SER A 137 -0.62 6.75 12.31
CA SER A 137 -0.02 5.42 12.26
C SER A 137 -1.08 4.32 12.25
N VAL A 138 -0.80 3.22 11.55
CA VAL A 138 -1.70 2.06 11.48
C VAL A 138 -2.03 1.52 12.87
N LYS A 139 -1.02 1.43 13.75
CA LYS A 139 -1.20 0.98 15.14
C LYS A 139 -2.24 1.82 15.88
N ASN A 140 -2.14 3.15 15.81
CA ASN A 140 -3.07 4.04 16.51
C ASN A 140 -4.47 3.99 15.92
N ILE A 141 -4.59 3.83 14.60
CA ILE A 141 -5.87 3.67 13.91
C ILE A 141 -6.56 2.39 14.37
N VAL A 142 -5.84 1.26 14.37
CA VAL A 142 -6.38 -0.04 14.78
C VAL A 142 -6.80 -0.01 16.25
N GLU A 143 -5.98 0.57 17.13
CA GLU A 143 -6.33 0.72 18.54
C GLU A 143 -7.56 1.61 18.74
N ARG A 144 -7.70 2.69 17.96
CA ARG A 144 -8.82 3.62 18.11
C ARG A 144 -10.15 3.02 17.65
N TYR A 145 -10.17 2.37 16.49
CA TYR A 145 -11.42 1.96 15.85
C TYR A 145 -11.76 0.48 16.06
N PHE A 146 -10.75 -0.36 16.28
CA PHE A 146 -10.87 -1.81 16.20
C PHE A 146 -10.32 -2.54 17.44
N SER A 147 -10.10 -1.84 18.57
CA SER A 147 -9.60 -2.42 19.83
C SER A 147 -10.47 -3.55 20.37
N GLU A 148 -11.78 -3.49 20.14
CA GLU A 148 -12.75 -4.50 20.59
C GLU A 148 -12.83 -5.74 19.68
N LEU A 149 -12.23 -5.69 18.49
CA LEU A 149 -12.25 -6.83 17.57
C LEU A 149 -11.28 -7.93 18.00
N GLY A 150 -11.55 -9.17 17.57
CA GLY A 150 -10.60 -10.27 17.75
C GLY A 150 -9.27 -10.02 17.03
N GLU A 151 -8.18 -10.58 17.56
CA GLU A 151 -6.81 -10.33 17.05
C GLU A 151 -6.65 -10.65 15.56
N ASN A 152 -7.33 -11.68 15.05
CA ASN A 152 -7.29 -12.00 13.62
C ASN A 152 -7.90 -10.88 12.75
N LEU A 153 -8.98 -10.24 13.20
CA LEU A 153 -9.61 -9.13 12.48
C LEU A 153 -8.73 -7.86 12.56
N LYS A 154 -8.18 -7.55 13.74
CA LYS A 154 -7.21 -6.46 13.90
C LYS A 154 -5.99 -6.64 13.00
N LEU A 155 -5.52 -7.88 12.88
CA LEU A 155 -4.40 -8.24 12.02
C LEU A 155 -4.76 -8.05 10.55
N ASP A 156 -5.93 -8.50 10.09
CA ASP A 156 -6.40 -8.29 8.72
C ASP A 156 -6.55 -6.80 8.38
N ALA A 157 -7.08 -5.99 9.30
CA ALA A 157 -7.13 -4.53 9.15
C ALA A 157 -5.75 -3.90 9.10
N SER A 158 -4.82 -4.35 9.94
CA SER A 158 -3.43 -3.87 9.96
C SER A 158 -2.72 -4.17 8.64
N LYS A 159 -2.86 -5.39 8.12
CA LYS A 159 -2.32 -5.80 6.82
C LYS A 159 -2.85 -4.90 5.69
N PHE A 160 -4.16 -4.66 5.65
CA PHE A 160 -4.78 -3.78 4.66
C PHE A 160 -4.26 -2.33 4.77
N LEU A 161 -4.32 -1.73 5.96
CA LEU A 161 -3.92 -0.33 6.18
C LEU A 161 -2.43 -0.12 5.93
N SER A 162 -1.57 -1.08 6.27
CA SER A 162 -0.13 -0.99 6.02
C SER A 162 0.23 -1.13 4.54
N THR A 163 -0.49 -1.96 3.79
CA THR A 163 -0.35 -1.99 2.33
C THR A 163 -0.84 -0.68 1.71
N LEU A 164 -1.98 -0.17 2.15
CA LEU A 164 -2.53 1.11 1.70
C LEU A 164 -1.61 2.29 2.04
N LYS A 165 -0.94 2.26 3.20
CA LYS A 165 0.08 3.25 3.60
C LYS A 165 1.15 3.38 2.52
N TRP A 166 1.72 2.26 2.09
CA TRP A 166 2.80 2.26 1.12
C TRP A 166 2.34 2.69 -0.27
N ILE A 167 1.10 2.37 -0.65
CA ILE A 167 0.50 2.84 -1.90
C ILE A 167 0.26 4.35 -1.87
N ALA A 168 -0.24 4.88 -0.75
CA ALA A 168 -0.38 6.33 -0.57
C ALA A 168 0.97 7.05 -0.70
N LEU A 169 2.02 6.50 -0.11
CA LEU A 169 3.39 7.03 -0.23
C LEU A 169 3.95 6.95 -1.65
N GLN A 170 3.65 5.87 -2.37
CA GLN A 170 4.00 5.73 -3.78
C GLN A 170 3.33 6.84 -4.61
N GLU A 171 2.04 7.10 -4.39
CA GLU A 171 1.30 8.14 -5.10
C GLU A 171 1.78 9.55 -4.75
N ASP A 172 2.09 9.84 -3.49
CA ASP A 172 2.70 11.11 -3.08
C ASP A 172 4.10 11.31 -3.67
N THR A 173 4.86 10.23 -3.86
CA THR A 173 6.19 10.27 -4.49
C THR A 173 6.06 10.57 -5.99
N ASN A 174 5.12 9.92 -6.68
CA ASN A 174 4.91 10.06 -8.12
C ASN A 174 4.23 11.36 -8.52
N TYR A 175 3.31 11.82 -7.67
CA TYR A 175 2.45 12.95 -7.94
C TYR A 175 2.47 13.91 -6.75
N PRO A 176 3.62 14.53 -6.44
CA PRO A 176 3.80 15.30 -5.23
C PRO A 176 2.85 16.52 -5.16
N PRO A 177 2.12 16.68 -4.05
CA PRO A 177 1.38 17.91 -3.75
C PRO A 177 2.32 19.12 -3.54
N PRO A 178 1.81 20.37 -3.69
CA PRO A 178 0.43 20.73 -3.99
C PRO A 178 0.10 20.74 -5.49
N LYS A 179 1.10 20.64 -6.37
CA LYS A 179 0.91 20.72 -7.83
C LYS A 179 0.07 19.57 -8.39
N ARG A 180 0.12 18.41 -7.73
CA ARG A 180 -0.67 17.22 -8.07
C ARG A 180 -1.39 16.70 -6.82
N MET A 181 -2.30 15.75 -7.00
CA MET A 181 -3.16 15.29 -5.91
C MET A 181 -2.51 14.24 -4.99
N GLY A 182 -1.45 13.56 -5.44
CA GLY A 182 -0.77 12.52 -4.66
C GLY A 182 -1.75 11.45 -4.16
N SER A 183 -1.58 11.06 -2.89
CA SER A 183 -2.43 10.07 -2.22
C SER A 183 -3.90 10.48 -2.08
N LYS A 184 -4.28 11.73 -2.39
CA LYS A 184 -5.69 12.12 -2.46
C LYS A 184 -6.43 11.37 -3.56
N TYR A 185 -5.74 10.98 -4.65
CA TYR A 185 -6.32 10.08 -5.66
C TYR A 185 -6.71 8.73 -5.05
N THR A 186 -5.80 8.14 -4.28
CA THR A 186 -6.05 6.88 -3.56
C THR A 186 -7.24 7.02 -2.62
N LEU A 187 -7.30 8.11 -1.84
CA LEU A 187 -8.41 8.38 -0.92
C LEU A 187 -9.76 8.53 -1.63
N ALA A 188 -9.79 9.17 -2.80
CA ALA A 188 -11.02 9.38 -3.56
C ALA A 188 -11.69 8.06 -3.96
N VAL A 189 -10.91 7.01 -4.24
CA VAL A 189 -11.45 5.67 -4.55
C VAL A 189 -12.27 5.13 -3.38
N TYR A 190 -11.75 5.21 -2.15
CA TYR A 190 -12.45 4.72 -0.96
C TYR A 190 -13.66 5.59 -0.59
N ALA A 191 -13.57 6.91 -0.79
CA ALA A 191 -14.73 7.78 -0.61
C ALA A 191 -15.88 7.44 -1.57
N LEU A 192 -15.56 7.10 -2.82
CA LEU A 192 -16.57 6.67 -3.80
C LEU A 192 -17.12 5.28 -3.48
N LEU A 193 -16.28 4.32 -3.08
CA LEU A 193 -16.74 3.01 -2.60
C LEU A 193 -17.71 3.16 -1.42
N GLU A 194 -17.37 4.03 -0.46
CA GLU A 194 -18.22 4.30 0.70
C GLU A 194 -19.54 4.98 0.32
N ALA A 195 -19.53 5.80 -0.72
CA ALA A 195 -20.74 6.41 -1.28
C ALA A 195 -21.60 5.45 -2.12
N GLY A 196 -21.24 4.16 -2.19
CA GLY A 196 -22.01 3.12 -2.88
C GLY A 196 -21.63 2.88 -4.34
N PHE A 197 -20.55 3.48 -4.83
CA PHE A 197 -20.07 3.23 -6.20
C PHE A 197 -19.31 1.90 -6.28
N ASN A 198 -19.45 1.19 -7.40
CA ASN A 198 -18.61 0.04 -7.70
C ASN A 198 -17.36 0.44 -8.53
N MET A 199 -16.37 -0.46 -8.63
CA MET A 199 -15.13 -0.18 -9.35
C MET A 199 -15.32 0.12 -10.84
N SER A 200 -16.37 -0.40 -11.49
CA SER A 200 -16.68 -0.07 -12.89
C SER A 200 -17.09 1.39 -13.03
N GLU A 201 -17.93 1.88 -12.12
CA GLU A 201 -18.36 3.28 -12.06
C GLU A 201 -17.22 4.21 -11.69
N ILE A 202 -16.39 3.82 -10.71
CA ILE A 202 -15.24 4.62 -10.29
C ILE A 202 -14.26 4.83 -11.45
N ARG A 203 -13.96 3.79 -12.25
CA ARG A 203 -13.09 3.93 -13.43
C ARG A 203 -13.65 4.85 -14.51
N ARG A 204 -14.95 5.12 -14.53
CA ARG A 204 -15.56 6.12 -15.44
C ARG A 204 -15.34 7.55 -14.96
N ILE A 205 -15.13 7.74 -13.65
CA ILE A 205 -14.93 9.03 -13.00
C ILE A 205 -13.43 9.35 -12.88
N ILE A 206 -12.67 8.40 -12.36
CA ILE A 206 -11.23 8.48 -12.13
C ILE A 206 -10.52 7.71 -13.23
N LYS A 207 -9.80 8.43 -14.10
CA LYS A 207 -8.93 7.82 -15.10
C LYS A 207 -7.61 7.44 -14.43
N PHE A 208 -7.41 6.14 -14.23
CA PHE A 208 -6.17 5.55 -13.73
C PHE A 208 -5.11 5.41 -14.82
#